data_AF-A0A1R3Y172-F1
#
_entry.id   AF-A0A1R3Y172-F1
#
_cell.length_a   1.000
_cell.length_b   1.000
_cell.length_c   1.000
_cell.angle_alpha   90.00
_cell.angle_beta   90.00
_cell.angle_gamma   90.00
#
_symmetry.space_group_name_H-M   'P 1'
#
loop_
_entity.id
_entity.type
_entity.pdbx_description
1 polymer ?
#
loop_
_entity_poly.entity_id
_entity_poly.type
_entity_poly.pdbx_seq_one_letter_code
_entity_poly.pdbx_strand_id
1 'polypeptide(L)'
;MLATIDKFAYEKSMLINVGDEKGTLLDAAVRRADPALALELGTYLGYGALRIARAAPEARVYSVELAEANASNARRIWAHAGVDDRVVCVVGTIGDGGRTLDALTEHGFATGTLDFVFLDHDKKAYLPDLQSILDRGWLHPGSIVVADNVRVPGAPKYRAYMRRQQGMSWNTIEHKTHLEYQTLVPDLVLESEYLG
;
A
#
# COMPACT_ATOMS: atom_id res chain seq x y z
N MET A 1 2.72 -19.61 -0.09
CA MET A 1 3.31 -18.63 -1.02
C MET A 1 4.03 -17.49 -0.30
N LEU A 2 3.38 -16.68 0.55
CA LEU A 2 4.07 -15.60 1.29
C LEU A 2 5.31 -16.09 2.06
N ALA A 3 5.14 -17.14 2.89
CA ALA A 3 6.26 -17.75 3.62
C ALA A 3 7.40 -18.26 2.72
N THR A 4 7.10 -18.61 1.46
CA THR A 4 8.11 -19.03 0.47
C THR A 4 8.92 -17.83 -0.02
N ILE A 5 8.26 -16.69 -0.24
CA ILE A 5 8.91 -15.42 -0.62
C ILE A 5 9.77 -14.93 0.55
N ASP A 6 9.24 -14.95 1.77
CA ASP A 6 9.99 -14.57 2.97
C ASP A 6 11.22 -15.46 3.19
N LYS A 7 11.06 -16.78 3.06
CA LYS A 7 12.19 -17.71 3.14
C LYS A 7 13.26 -17.42 2.08
N PHE A 8 12.86 -17.10 0.84
CA PHE A 8 13.81 -16.71 -0.19
C PHE A 8 14.54 -15.41 0.17
N ALA A 9 13.83 -14.43 0.71
CA ALA A 9 14.40 -13.15 1.14
C ALA A 9 15.45 -13.32 2.24
N TYR A 10 15.19 -14.20 3.21
CA TYR A 10 16.13 -14.53 4.29
C TYR A 10 17.33 -15.36 3.81
N GLU A 11 17.11 -16.39 2.98
CA GLU A 11 18.11 -17.43 2.73
C GLU A 11 18.91 -17.25 1.44
N LYS A 12 18.40 -16.49 0.47
CA LYS A 12 18.96 -16.44 -0.89
C LYS A 12 19.35 -15.04 -1.33
N SER A 13 18.44 -14.08 -1.25
CA SER A 13 18.69 -12.71 -1.67
C SER A 13 17.69 -11.78 -1.02
N MET A 14 18.18 -10.71 -0.40
CA MET A 14 17.34 -9.71 0.25
C MET A 14 16.37 -9.10 -0.77
N LEU A 15 15.08 -9.17 -0.46
CA LEU A 15 14.01 -8.50 -1.19
C LEU A 15 13.57 -7.26 -0.41
N ILE A 16 13.04 -6.27 -1.13
CA ILE A 16 12.59 -4.99 -0.55
C ILE A 16 11.07 -4.93 -0.32
N ASN A 17 10.40 -6.08 -0.20
CA ASN A 17 8.98 -6.11 0.13
C ASN A 17 8.77 -5.91 1.63
N VAL A 18 7.63 -5.34 2.05
CA VAL A 18 7.23 -5.07 3.46
C VAL A 18 7.63 -6.14 4.49
N GLY A 19 7.67 -7.42 4.11
CA GLY A 19 8.20 -8.51 4.95
C GLY A 19 7.16 -9.05 5.92
N ASP A 20 7.57 -9.97 6.79
CA ASP A 20 6.67 -10.70 7.67
C ASP A 20 6.23 -9.90 8.90
N GLU A 21 7.17 -9.25 9.61
CA GLU A 21 6.90 -8.42 10.80
C GLU A 21 5.89 -7.31 10.47
N LYS A 22 6.25 -6.41 9.54
CA LYS A 22 5.39 -5.29 9.14
C LYS A 22 4.15 -5.77 8.38
N GLY A 23 4.27 -6.89 7.69
CA GLY A 23 3.15 -7.55 7.05
C GLY A 23 2.03 -7.91 8.03
N THR A 24 2.32 -8.29 9.28
CA THR A 24 1.26 -8.56 10.27
C THR A 24 0.45 -7.32 10.63
N LEU A 25 1.09 -6.13 10.65
CA LEU A 25 0.41 -4.86 10.86
C LEU A 25 -0.48 -4.52 9.67
N LEU A 26 0.02 -4.71 8.44
CA LEU A 26 -0.76 -4.56 7.23
C LEU A 26 -1.98 -5.48 7.24
N ASP A 27 -1.81 -6.77 7.55
CA ASP A 27 -2.91 -7.73 7.61
C ASP A 27 -3.96 -7.35 8.66
N ALA A 28 -3.53 -6.80 9.80
CA ALA A 28 -4.43 -6.34 10.86
C ALA A 28 -5.20 -5.08 10.43
N ALA A 29 -4.53 -4.15 9.73
CA ALA A 29 -5.16 -2.94 9.24
C ALA A 29 -6.19 -3.22 8.15
N VAL A 30 -5.88 -4.12 7.21
CA VAL A 30 -6.82 -4.58 6.18
C VAL A 30 -8.05 -5.23 6.81
N ARG A 31 -7.86 -6.12 7.81
CA ARG A 31 -8.99 -6.77 8.50
C ARG A 31 -9.88 -5.79 9.26
N ARG A 32 -9.33 -4.70 9.77
CA ARG A 32 -10.12 -3.65 10.45
C ARG A 32 -10.85 -2.75 9.46
N ALA A 33 -10.23 -2.46 8.31
CA ALA A 33 -10.87 -1.70 7.24
C ALA A 33 -12.00 -2.47 6.55
N ASP A 34 -11.90 -3.80 6.48
CA ASP A 34 -12.80 -4.68 5.73
C ASP A 34 -13.12 -4.13 4.31
N PRO A 35 -12.08 -3.85 3.50
CA PRO A 35 -12.24 -3.04 2.30
C PRO A 35 -12.98 -3.79 1.19
N ALA A 36 -13.85 -3.09 0.47
CA ALA A 36 -14.36 -3.53 -0.82
C ALA A 36 -13.39 -3.16 -1.95
N LEU A 37 -12.73 -1.99 -1.85
CA LEU A 37 -11.74 -1.48 -2.79
C LEU A 37 -10.47 -1.05 -2.07
N ALA A 38 -9.35 -1.65 -2.48
CA ALA A 38 -8.02 -1.33 -1.96
C ALA A 38 -7.07 -0.88 -3.07
N LEU A 39 -6.22 0.09 -2.76
CA LEU A 39 -5.17 0.59 -3.64
C LEU A 39 -3.79 0.42 -3.01
N GLU A 40 -2.88 -0.26 -3.70
CA GLU A 40 -1.46 -0.28 -3.40
C GLU A 40 -0.71 0.64 -4.36
N LEU A 41 0.17 1.49 -3.84
CA LEU A 41 1.12 2.25 -4.63
C LEU A 41 2.52 1.68 -4.40
N GLY A 42 3.04 0.96 -5.40
CA GLY A 42 4.30 0.22 -5.35
C GLY A 42 4.08 -1.29 -5.34
N THR A 43 4.08 -1.93 -6.51
CA THR A 43 3.79 -3.38 -6.62
C THR A 43 5.03 -4.24 -6.37
N TYR A 44 6.16 -3.88 -6.96
CA TYR A 44 7.38 -4.71 -6.99
C TYR A 44 7.10 -6.16 -7.47
N LEU A 45 7.15 -7.15 -6.59
CA LEU A 45 6.83 -8.56 -6.89
C LEU A 45 5.38 -8.94 -6.53
N GLY A 46 4.56 -7.98 -6.11
CA GLY A 46 3.14 -8.18 -5.77
C GLY A 46 2.90 -8.75 -4.39
N TYR A 47 3.89 -8.71 -3.49
CA TYR A 47 3.79 -9.28 -2.14
C TYR A 47 2.75 -8.54 -1.27
N GLY A 48 2.72 -7.20 -1.29
CA GLY A 48 1.78 -6.40 -0.51
C GLY A 48 0.34 -6.57 -0.99
N ALA A 49 0.06 -6.42 -2.28
CA ALA A 49 -1.25 -6.72 -2.85
C ALA A 49 -1.71 -8.16 -2.56
N LEU A 50 -0.80 -9.15 -2.59
CA LEU A 50 -1.12 -10.53 -2.22
C LEU A 50 -1.49 -10.65 -0.73
N ARG A 51 -0.85 -9.91 0.16
CA ARG A 51 -1.24 -9.84 1.58
C ARG A 51 -2.63 -9.23 1.75
N ILE A 52 -2.88 -8.10 1.12
CA ILE A 52 -4.19 -7.41 1.15
C ILE A 52 -5.29 -8.36 0.66
N ALA A 53 -5.13 -8.96 -0.51
CA ALA A 53 -6.13 -9.85 -1.11
C ALA A 53 -6.42 -11.13 -0.30
N ARG A 54 -5.45 -11.58 0.52
CA ARG A 54 -5.65 -12.71 1.44
C ARG A 54 -6.31 -12.29 2.76
N ALA A 55 -6.04 -11.08 3.23
CA ALA A 55 -6.62 -10.55 4.46
C ALA A 55 -8.07 -10.05 4.27
N ALA A 56 -8.43 -9.63 3.04
CA ALA A 56 -9.79 -9.27 2.64
C ALA A 56 -10.18 -10.02 1.36
N PRO A 57 -10.76 -11.24 1.49
CA PRO A 57 -11.02 -12.10 0.34
C PRO A 57 -12.02 -11.53 -0.68
N GLU A 58 -12.94 -10.68 -0.26
CA GLU A 58 -13.95 -10.07 -1.15
C GLU A 58 -13.47 -8.76 -1.77
N ALA A 59 -12.31 -8.25 -1.37
CA ALA A 59 -11.78 -6.97 -1.85
C ALA A 59 -11.32 -7.05 -3.32
N ARG A 60 -11.61 -5.99 -4.07
CA ARG A 60 -10.88 -5.67 -5.30
C ARG A 60 -9.62 -4.90 -4.93
N VAL A 61 -8.46 -5.41 -5.35
CA VAL A 61 -7.17 -4.78 -5.07
C VAL A 61 -6.56 -4.29 -6.37
N TYR A 62 -6.27 -3.00 -6.43
CA TYR A 62 -5.50 -2.42 -7.52
C TYR A 62 -4.12 -2.06 -7.01
N SER A 63 -3.10 -2.40 -7.78
CA SER A 63 -1.71 -2.09 -7.44
C SER A 63 -1.05 -1.35 -8.59
N VAL A 64 -0.45 -0.20 -8.29
CA VAL A 64 0.20 0.66 -9.29
C VAL A 64 1.70 0.40 -9.31
N GLU A 65 2.22 0.05 -10.48
CA GLU A 65 3.64 -0.25 -10.71
C GLU A 65 4.21 0.57 -11.86
N LEU A 66 5.36 1.19 -11.66
CA LEU A 66 6.02 1.95 -12.72
C LEU A 66 6.68 1.05 -13.76
N ALA A 67 7.32 -0.04 -13.34
CA ALA A 67 8.10 -0.91 -14.23
C ALA A 67 7.26 -2.08 -14.75
N GLU A 68 7.02 -2.15 -16.06
CA GLU A 68 6.29 -3.26 -16.70
C GLU A 68 6.87 -4.65 -16.35
N ALA A 69 8.21 -4.74 -16.21
CA ALA A 69 8.85 -6.00 -15.83
C ALA A 69 8.42 -6.48 -14.42
N ASN A 70 8.28 -5.57 -13.47
CA ASN A 70 7.77 -5.85 -12.13
C ASN A 70 6.29 -6.23 -12.18
N ALA A 71 5.48 -5.46 -12.92
CA ALA A 71 4.07 -5.75 -13.12
C ALA A 71 3.83 -7.15 -13.71
N SER A 72 4.63 -7.53 -14.70
CA SER A 72 4.60 -8.87 -15.30
C SER A 72 4.93 -9.98 -14.30
N ASN A 73 5.95 -9.78 -13.46
CA ASN A 73 6.29 -10.72 -12.39
C ASN A 73 5.18 -10.83 -11.34
N ALA A 74 4.62 -9.70 -10.90
CA ALA A 74 3.53 -9.66 -9.94
C ALA A 74 2.28 -10.37 -10.45
N ARG A 75 1.87 -10.14 -11.70
CA ARG A 75 0.74 -10.86 -12.33
C ARG A 75 0.93 -12.38 -12.33
N ARG A 76 2.14 -12.86 -12.63
CA ARG A 76 2.46 -14.30 -12.59
C ARG A 76 2.39 -14.87 -11.17
N ILE A 77 2.84 -14.09 -10.19
CA ILE A 77 2.77 -14.44 -8.76
C ILE A 77 1.31 -14.53 -8.32
N TRP A 78 0.47 -13.55 -8.66
CA TRP A 78 -0.96 -13.57 -8.30
C TRP A 78 -1.74 -14.68 -8.97
N ALA A 79 -1.46 -14.96 -10.25
CA ALA A 79 -2.04 -16.09 -10.95
C ALA A 79 -1.66 -17.43 -10.30
N HIS A 80 -0.40 -17.58 -9.90
CA HIS A 80 0.03 -18.76 -9.14
C HIS A 80 -0.63 -18.84 -7.75
N ALA A 81 -0.92 -17.70 -7.12
CA ALA A 81 -1.61 -17.62 -5.84
C ALA A 81 -3.13 -17.84 -5.93
N GLY A 82 -3.71 -17.78 -7.13
CA GLY A 82 -5.16 -17.85 -7.35
C GLY A 82 -5.93 -16.61 -6.88
N VAL A 83 -5.34 -15.42 -7.03
CA VAL A 83 -5.97 -14.13 -6.68
C VAL A 83 -6.02 -13.14 -7.86
N ASP A 84 -5.59 -13.56 -9.05
CA ASP A 84 -5.55 -12.75 -10.28
C ASP A 84 -6.95 -12.37 -10.80
N ASP A 85 -7.99 -13.02 -10.29
CA ASP A 85 -9.38 -12.67 -10.56
C ASP A 85 -9.79 -11.34 -9.91
N ARG A 86 -9.09 -10.90 -8.86
CA ARG A 86 -9.43 -9.70 -8.05
C ARG A 86 -8.29 -8.76 -7.74
N VAL A 87 -7.06 -9.13 -8.09
CA VAL A 87 -5.88 -8.27 -7.99
C VAL A 87 -5.45 -7.81 -9.38
N VAL A 88 -5.49 -6.50 -9.61
CA VAL A 88 -5.20 -5.88 -10.92
C VAL A 88 -3.97 -5.00 -10.78
N CYS A 89 -2.98 -5.18 -11.67
CA CYS A 89 -1.83 -4.27 -11.76
C CYS A 89 -2.05 -3.23 -12.86
N VAL A 90 -2.04 -1.95 -12.46
CA VAL A 90 -2.08 -0.79 -13.37
C VAL A 90 -0.64 -0.29 -13.54
N VAL A 91 -0.16 -0.24 -14.77
CA VAL A 91 1.21 0.20 -15.06
C VAL A 91 1.24 1.71 -15.20
N GLY A 92 1.96 2.39 -14.30
CA GLY A 92 2.00 3.85 -14.22
C GLY A 92 2.49 4.39 -12.88
N THR A 93 2.19 5.66 -12.61
CA THR A 93 2.46 6.33 -11.34
C THR A 93 1.47 7.47 -11.16
N ILE A 94 1.06 7.75 -9.92
CA ILE A 94 0.11 8.83 -9.63
C ILE A 94 0.64 10.20 -10.07
N GLY A 95 1.96 10.41 -10.01
CA GLY A 95 2.63 11.65 -10.44
C GLY A 95 2.71 11.87 -11.96
N ASP A 96 2.02 11.08 -12.79
CA ASP A 96 2.15 11.10 -14.26
C ASP A 96 1.25 12.12 -14.99
N GLY A 97 0.82 13.17 -14.28
CA GLY A 97 -0.10 14.19 -14.77
C GLY A 97 -1.56 13.77 -14.74
N GLY A 98 -1.90 12.71 -13.99
CA GLY A 98 -3.28 12.25 -13.78
C GLY A 98 -3.71 11.10 -14.69
N ARG A 99 -2.86 10.64 -15.62
CA ARG A 99 -3.20 9.55 -16.54
C ARG A 99 -3.47 8.25 -15.80
N THR A 100 -2.64 7.91 -14.81
CA THR A 100 -2.87 6.71 -13.98
C THR A 100 -4.12 6.87 -13.11
N LEU A 101 -4.39 8.07 -12.60
CA LEU A 101 -5.62 8.33 -11.84
C LEU A 101 -6.87 8.19 -12.70
N ASP A 102 -6.83 8.68 -13.94
CA ASP A 102 -7.95 8.55 -14.89
C ASP A 102 -8.20 7.08 -15.25
N ALA A 103 -7.14 6.30 -15.48
CA ALA A 103 -7.25 4.86 -15.69
C ALA A 103 -7.86 4.14 -14.48
N LEU A 104 -7.49 4.53 -13.25
CA LEU A 104 -8.13 3.99 -12.04
C LEU A 104 -9.62 4.40 -11.97
N THR A 105 -10.01 5.59 -12.40
CA THR A 105 -11.43 5.97 -12.47
C THR A 105 -12.25 5.05 -13.38
N GLU A 106 -11.68 4.58 -14.50
CA GLU A 106 -12.33 3.59 -15.38
C GLU A 106 -12.56 2.24 -14.67
N HIS A 107 -11.80 1.96 -13.61
CA HIS A 107 -11.89 0.78 -12.77
C HIS A 107 -12.82 0.93 -11.55
N GLY A 108 -13.60 2.00 -11.49
CA GLY A 108 -14.60 2.22 -10.44
C GLY A 108 -14.10 3.06 -9.27
N PHE A 109 -12.92 3.69 -9.38
CA PHE A 109 -12.47 4.68 -8.41
C PHE A 109 -13.25 5.99 -8.59
N ALA A 110 -14.17 6.24 -7.65
CA ALA A 110 -15.03 7.42 -7.63
C ALA A 110 -15.05 8.03 -6.23
N THR A 111 -15.81 9.12 -6.07
CA THR A 111 -15.90 9.81 -4.78
C THR A 111 -16.38 8.87 -3.67
N GLY A 112 -15.59 8.75 -2.61
CA GLY A 112 -15.88 7.95 -1.42
C GLY A 112 -15.90 6.44 -1.63
N THR A 113 -15.30 5.89 -2.69
CA THR A 113 -15.28 4.44 -2.94
C THR A 113 -14.02 3.73 -2.45
N LEU A 114 -12.97 4.46 -2.08
CA LEU A 114 -11.67 3.87 -1.73
C LEU A 114 -11.56 3.66 -0.21
N ASP A 115 -11.66 2.41 0.21
CA ASP A 115 -11.68 2.03 1.63
C ASP A 115 -10.27 1.94 2.21
N PHE A 116 -9.29 1.50 1.41
CA PHE A 116 -7.94 1.19 1.90
C PHE A 116 -6.85 1.61 0.93
N VAL A 117 -5.79 2.23 1.44
CA VAL A 117 -4.59 2.59 0.66
C VAL A 117 -3.33 2.08 1.35
N PHE A 118 -2.47 1.40 0.60
CA PHE A 118 -1.13 1.02 1.02
C PHE A 118 -0.07 1.78 0.23
N LEU A 119 0.75 2.56 0.93
CA LEU A 119 1.85 3.32 0.35
C LEU A 119 3.16 2.57 0.59
N ASP A 120 3.76 2.04 -0.49
CA ASP A 120 5.06 1.35 -0.47
C ASP A 120 5.94 1.64 -1.71
N HIS A 121 5.78 2.80 -2.33
CA HIS A 121 6.56 3.27 -3.47
C HIS A 121 7.66 4.27 -3.05
N ASP A 122 8.11 5.15 -3.95
CA ASP A 122 9.05 6.23 -3.63
C ASP A 122 8.51 7.10 -2.47
N LYS A 123 9.20 7.07 -1.34
CA LYS A 123 8.80 7.76 -0.10
C LYS A 123 8.69 9.30 -0.28
N LYS A 124 9.33 9.88 -1.31
CA LYS A 124 9.18 11.30 -1.66
C LYS A 124 7.82 11.62 -2.26
N ALA A 125 7.17 10.64 -2.89
CA ALA A 125 5.89 10.78 -3.58
C ALA A 125 4.67 10.48 -2.68
N TYR A 126 4.86 9.92 -1.47
CA TYR A 126 3.77 9.59 -0.56
C TYR A 126 2.78 10.74 -0.31
N LEU A 127 3.30 11.92 0.03
CA LEU A 127 2.45 13.07 0.30
C LEU A 127 1.76 13.63 -0.96
N PRO A 128 2.46 13.95 -2.06
CA PRO A 128 1.77 14.45 -3.26
C PRO A 128 0.80 13.42 -3.85
N ASP A 129 1.10 12.12 -3.78
CA ASP A 129 0.20 11.08 -4.31
C ASP A 129 -1.04 10.92 -3.42
N LEU A 130 -0.88 10.93 -2.08
CA LEU A 130 -2.02 10.97 -1.16
C LEU A 130 -2.88 12.22 -1.42
N GLN A 131 -2.26 13.39 -1.61
CA GLN A 131 -3.00 14.62 -1.89
C GLN A 131 -3.78 14.52 -3.21
N SER A 132 -3.20 13.90 -4.24
CA SER A 132 -3.90 13.66 -5.50
C SER A 132 -5.11 12.72 -5.34
N ILE A 133 -5.01 11.71 -4.48
CA ILE A 133 -6.13 10.81 -4.11
C ILE A 133 -7.22 11.58 -3.33
N LEU A 134 -6.82 12.44 -2.40
CA LEU A 134 -7.74 13.31 -1.64
C LEU A 134 -8.45 14.31 -2.57
N ASP A 135 -7.73 14.92 -3.51
CA ASP A 135 -8.27 15.90 -4.45
C ASP A 135 -9.29 15.26 -5.42
N ARG A 136 -9.13 13.96 -5.72
CA ARG A 136 -10.14 13.15 -6.44
C ARG A 136 -11.36 12.79 -5.57
N GLY A 137 -11.28 13.05 -4.26
CA GLY A 137 -12.34 12.75 -3.30
C GLY A 137 -12.59 11.25 -3.10
N TRP A 138 -11.63 10.39 -3.41
CA TRP A 138 -11.85 8.94 -3.41
C TRP A 138 -12.02 8.35 -2.01
N LEU A 139 -11.39 8.96 -1.00
CA LEU A 139 -11.52 8.52 0.38
C LEU A 139 -12.85 8.99 1.00
N HIS A 140 -13.36 8.22 1.94
CA HIS A 140 -14.51 8.56 2.77
C HIS A 140 -14.09 8.51 4.25
N PRO A 141 -14.84 9.13 5.17
CA PRO A 141 -14.61 8.94 6.59
C PRO A 141 -14.58 7.45 6.95
N GLY A 142 -13.53 7.01 7.64
CA GLY A 142 -13.25 5.61 7.94
C GLY A 142 -12.26 4.92 6.99
N SER A 143 -11.92 5.51 5.83
CA SER A 143 -10.88 4.97 4.96
C SER A 143 -9.55 4.88 5.72
N ILE A 144 -8.80 3.79 5.51
CA ILE A 144 -7.52 3.57 6.19
C ILE A 144 -6.36 3.68 5.18
N VAL A 145 -5.36 4.48 5.54
CA VAL A 145 -4.09 4.60 4.80
C VAL A 145 -2.96 4.01 5.65
N VAL A 146 -2.27 3.00 5.13
CA VAL A 146 -1.07 2.43 5.72
C VAL A 146 0.14 2.85 4.91
N ALA A 147 1.15 3.42 5.56
CA ALA A 147 2.37 3.90 4.92
C ALA A 147 3.60 3.20 5.50
N ASP A 148 4.34 2.50 4.65
CA ASP A 148 5.53 1.75 5.06
C ASP A 148 6.83 2.59 4.97
N ASN A 149 7.81 2.25 5.80
CA ASN A 149 9.14 2.85 5.88
C ASN A 149 9.19 4.37 6.07
N VAL A 150 8.28 4.91 6.89
CA VAL A 150 8.23 6.36 7.08
C VAL A 150 9.37 6.90 7.95
N ARG A 151 10.21 6.03 8.54
CA ARG A 151 11.42 6.41 9.29
C ARG A 151 12.72 6.16 8.50
N VAL A 152 12.90 4.98 7.90
CA VAL A 152 14.08 4.65 7.07
C VAL A 152 13.60 3.87 5.84
N PRO A 153 13.70 4.40 4.61
CA PRO A 153 14.45 5.60 4.17
C PRO A 153 13.84 6.94 4.60
N GLY A 154 12.57 6.93 5.02
CA GLY A 154 11.90 8.06 5.65
C GLY A 154 11.02 8.87 4.71
N ALA A 155 9.81 9.21 5.17
CA ALA A 155 8.86 10.07 4.48
C ALA A 155 8.55 11.33 5.32
N PRO A 156 9.52 12.24 5.55
CA PRO A 156 9.38 13.31 6.54
C PRO A 156 8.26 14.29 6.21
N LYS A 157 8.01 14.57 4.93
CA LYS A 157 6.91 15.44 4.50
C LYS A 157 5.55 14.81 4.81
N TYR A 158 5.38 13.54 4.47
CA TYR A 158 4.17 12.76 4.77
C TYR A 158 3.92 12.68 6.28
N ARG A 159 4.93 12.28 7.06
CA ARG A 159 4.83 12.18 8.52
C ARG A 159 4.50 13.53 9.17
N ALA A 160 5.14 14.61 8.71
CA ALA A 160 4.83 15.95 9.21
C ALA A 160 3.41 16.41 8.86
N TYR A 161 2.89 16.01 7.70
CA TYR A 161 1.51 16.26 7.31
C TYR A 161 0.54 15.49 8.24
N MET A 162 0.73 14.18 8.42
CA MET A 162 -0.14 13.38 9.29
C MET A 162 -0.16 13.90 10.73
N ARG A 163 1.00 14.29 11.27
CA ARG A 163 1.06 14.92 12.60
C ARG A 163 0.30 16.24 12.68
N ARG A 164 0.34 17.07 11.63
CA ARG A 164 -0.41 18.34 11.60
C ARG A 164 -1.92 18.13 11.49
N GLN A 165 -2.34 17.05 10.83
CA GLN A 165 -3.76 16.75 10.61
C GLN A 165 -4.39 15.88 11.70
N GLN A 166 -3.60 15.48 12.70
CA GLN A 166 -4.07 14.64 13.81
C GLN A 166 -5.27 15.26 14.53
N GLY A 167 -6.38 14.52 14.58
CA GLY A 167 -7.64 14.95 15.18
C GLY A 167 -8.43 15.98 14.36
N MET A 168 -7.93 16.37 13.18
CA MET A 168 -8.63 17.22 12.23
C MET A 168 -9.21 16.37 11.10
N SER A 169 -8.40 16.06 10.09
CA SER A 169 -8.79 15.21 8.95
C SER A 169 -8.27 13.78 9.08
N TRP A 170 -7.37 13.51 10.02
CA TRP A 170 -6.76 12.19 10.20
C TRP A 170 -6.64 11.80 11.67
N ASN A 171 -6.80 10.51 11.96
CA ASN A 171 -6.36 9.90 13.20
C ASN A 171 -5.25 8.89 12.91
N THR A 172 -4.02 9.17 13.33
CA THR A 172 -2.82 8.40 12.99
C THR A 172 -2.20 7.71 14.19
N ILE A 173 -1.88 6.43 14.02
CA ILE A 173 -1.12 5.60 14.94
C ILE A 173 0.26 5.33 14.33
N GLU A 174 1.32 5.53 15.11
CA GLU A 174 2.68 5.14 14.72
C GLU A 174 3.03 3.77 15.32
N HIS A 175 3.26 2.78 14.48
CA HIS A 175 3.71 1.45 14.87
C HIS A 175 5.24 1.37 14.79
N LYS A 176 5.90 1.01 15.90
CA LYS A 176 7.35 0.81 15.94
C LYS A 176 7.70 -0.57 15.39
N THR A 177 8.54 -0.60 14.36
CA THR A 177 8.93 -1.82 13.65
C THR A 177 10.43 -1.83 13.40
N HIS A 178 10.90 -2.81 12.63
CA HIS A 178 12.25 -2.84 12.10
C HIS A 178 12.23 -2.82 10.56
N LEU A 179 13.38 -2.52 9.96
CA LEU A 179 13.60 -2.62 8.51
C LEU A 179 13.40 -4.07 8.05
N GLU A 180 12.96 -4.26 6.81
CA GLU A 180 12.65 -5.58 6.24
C GLU A 180 13.81 -6.55 6.46
N TYR A 181 13.48 -7.71 7.02
CA TYR A 181 14.43 -8.80 7.23
C TYR A 181 15.63 -8.44 8.13
N GLN A 182 15.52 -7.37 8.93
CA GLN A 182 16.54 -6.94 9.90
C GLN A 182 15.91 -6.68 11.27
N THR A 183 16.60 -7.08 12.34
CA THR A 183 16.07 -6.94 13.72
C THR A 183 16.66 -5.76 14.49
N LEU A 184 17.62 -5.03 13.89
CA LEU A 184 18.42 -4.03 14.61
C LEU A 184 18.21 -2.60 14.10
N VAL A 185 17.60 -2.41 12.92
CA VAL A 185 17.38 -1.08 12.34
C VAL A 185 15.93 -0.68 12.58
N PRO A 186 15.64 0.27 13.49
CA PRO A 186 14.26 0.65 13.79
C PRO A 186 13.63 1.39 12.62
N ASP A 187 12.39 1.03 12.31
CA ASP A 187 11.56 1.65 11.30
C ASP A 187 10.18 2.02 11.89
N LEU A 188 9.31 2.59 11.07
CA LEU A 188 7.95 2.97 11.45
C LEU A 188 6.98 2.67 10.31
N VAL A 189 5.83 2.10 10.69
CA VAL A 189 4.63 2.04 9.86
C VAL A 189 3.63 3.03 10.43
N LEU A 190 3.06 3.87 9.56
CA LEU A 190 1.96 4.77 9.93
C LEU A 190 0.65 4.15 9.47
N GLU A 191 -0.31 4.12 10.37
CA GLU A 191 -1.68 3.74 10.08
C GLU A 191 -2.58 4.94 10.38
N SER A 192 -3.27 5.43 9.35
CA SER A 192 -4.01 6.68 9.40
C SER A 192 -5.46 6.46 8.96
N GLU A 193 -6.42 6.70 9.85
CA GLU A 193 -7.84 6.71 9.56
C GLU A 193 -8.26 8.11 9.10
N TYR A 194 -8.95 8.20 7.97
CA TYR A 194 -9.46 9.47 7.42
C TYR A 194 -10.76 9.87 8.12
N LEU A 195 -10.87 11.14 8.53
CA LEU A 195 -12.03 11.66 9.29
C LEU A 195 -12.98 12.53 8.46
N GLY A 196 -12.56 12.94 7.25
CA GLY A 196 -13.24 13.97 6.45
C GLY A 196 -12.52 15.31 6.50
#